data_AF-A0A554JAX3-F1
#
_entry.id   AF-A0A554JAX3-F1
#
_cell.length_a   1.000
_cell.length_b   1.000
_cell.length_c   1.000
_cell.angle_alpha   90.00
_cell.angle_beta   90.00
_cell.angle_gamma   90.00
#
_symmetry.space_group_name_H-M   'P 1'
#
loop_
_entity.id
_entity.type
_entity.pdbx_description
1 polymer ?
#
loop_
_entity_poly.entity_id
_entity_poly.type
_entity_poly.pdbx_seq_one_letter_code
_entity_poly.pdbx_strand_id
1 'polypeptide(L)'
;MTHKLWLLTTIATALLSLTGLLTVIYNSSPSQPGALTWFYLCSFLVAVSLLTLVGYLIRLYRSNFELVYISFRISVRQALIAGAGLCLILYLQALRVLSIPDLIAIVIAAGLFELFFHSRKFKQYPLGSEQ
;
A
#
# COMPACT_ATOMS: atom_id res chain seq x y z
N MET A 1 17.51 -4.33 -18.27
CA MET A 1 17.18 -2.90 -18.56
C MET A 1 15.80 -2.50 -18.06
N THR A 2 14.83 -3.41 -18.05
CA THR A 2 13.44 -3.14 -17.66
C THR A 2 13.21 -2.78 -16.18
N HIS A 3 13.96 -3.36 -15.23
CA HIS A 3 13.79 -3.08 -13.80
C HIS A 3 14.07 -1.61 -13.42
N LYS A 4 15.07 -0.97 -14.06
CA LYS A 4 15.40 0.43 -13.81
C LYS A 4 14.26 1.35 -14.24
N LEU A 5 13.61 1.02 -15.36
CA LEU A 5 12.47 1.77 -15.88
C LEU A 5 11.26 1.68 -14.93
N TRP A 6 10.98 0.49 -14.38
CA TRP A 6 9.90 0.31 -13.39
C TRP A 6 10.13 1.08 -12.09
N LEU A 7 11.37 1.06 -11.61
CA LEU A 7 11.74 1.78 -10.39
C LEU A 7 11.65 3.30 -10.62
N LEU A 8 12.14 3.77 -11.77
CA LEU A 8 12.07 5.17 -12.17
C LEU A 8 10.61 5.64 -12.32
N THR A 9 9.76 4.86 -12.99
CA THR A 9 8.33 5.20 -13.14
C THR A 9 7.63 5.24 -11.78
N THR A 10 7.89 4.27 -10.90
CA THR A 10 7.29 4.25 -9.54
C THR A 10 7.72 5.46 -8.72
N ILE A 11 9.01 5.83 -8.76
CA ILE A 11 9.52 7.03 -8.08
C ILE A 11 8.92 8.30 -8.69
N ALA A 12 8.86 8.40 -10.00
CA ALA A 12 8.27 9.55 -10.68
C ALA A 12 6.78 9.72 -10.30
N THR A 13 6.01 8.62 -10.26
CA THR A 13 4.62 8.64 -9.80
C THR A 13 4.51 9.04 -8.33
N ALA A 14 5.41 8.57 -7.46
CA ALA A 14 5.44 8.97 -6.05
C ALA A 14 5.70 10.47 -5.89
N LEU A 15 6.69 11.01 -6.60
CA LEU A 15 7.02 12.44 -6.56
C LEU A 15 5.88 13.29 -7.12
N LEU A 16 5.32 12.94 -8.28
CA LEU A 16 4.21 13.68 -8.89
C LEU A 16 2.96 13.67 -8.00
N SER A 17 2.60 12.52 -7.44
CA SER A 17 1.45 12.42 -6.54
C SER A 17 1.68 13.17 -5.22
N LEU A 18 2.91 13.18 -4.70
CA LEU A 18 3.28 13.95 -3.52
C LEU A 18 3.19 15.46 -3.80
N THR A 19 3.73 15.94 -4.92
CA THR A 19 3.60 17.35 -5.31
C THR A 19 2.14 17.76 -5.51
N GLY A 20 1.33 16.90 -6.12
CA GLY A 20 -0.11 17.12 -6.24
C GLY A 20 -0.80 17.21 -4.89
N LEU A 21 -0.48 16.30 -3.96
CA LEU A 21 -1.00 16.33 -2.59
C LEU A 21 -0.63 17.62 -1.86
N LEU A 22 0.63 18.04 -1.92
CA LEU A 22 1.10 19.29 -1.31
C LEU A 22 0.38 20.50 -1.93
N THR A 23 0.17 20.49 -3.24
CA THR A 23 -0.56 21.55 -3.93
C THR A 23 -2.01 21.65 -3.43
N VAL A 24 -2.68 20.51 -3.25
CA VAL A 24 -4.05 20.49 -2.68
C VAL A 24 -4.04 20.99 -1.24
N ILE A 25 -3.08 20.58 -0.41
CA ILE A 25 -2.98 21.00 1.00
C ILE A 25 -2.74 22.51 1.12
N TYR A 26 -1.84 23.09 0.32
CA TYR A 26 -1.44 24.49 0.46
C TYR A 26 -2.29 25.47 -0.34
N ASN A 27 -2.94 25.03 -1.42
CA ASN A 27 -3.61 25.92 -2.37
C ASN A 27 -5.12 25.69 -2.48
N SER A 28 -5.65 24.56 -2.01
CA SER A 28 -7.09 24.30 -2.06
C SER A 28 -7.75 24.62 -0.72
N SER A 29 -8.78 25.46 -0.76
CA SER A 29 -9.67 25.64 0.39
C SER A 29 -10.62 24.43 0.49
N PRO A 30 -10.95 23.93 1.71
CA PRO A 30 -11.93 22.86 1.87
C PRO A 30 -13.32 23.20 1.31
N SER A 31 -13.62 24.49 1.14
CA SER A 31 -14.87 24.98 0.55
C SER A 31 -14.91 24.90 -0.98
N GLN A 32 -13.78 24.64 -1.64
CA GLN A 32 -13.75 24.52 -3.09
C GLN A 32 -14.35 23.17 -3.54
N PRO A 33 -15.26 23.17 -4.52
CA PRO A 33 -15.86 21.95 -5.03
C PRO A 33 -14.77 21.04 -5.62
N GLY A 34 -14.72 19.79 -5.17
CA GLY A 34 -13.77 18.78 -5.63
C GLY A 34 -12.41 18.78 -4.91
N ALA A 35 -12.10 19.75 -4.04
CA ALA A 35 -10.84 19.78 -3.30
C ALA A 35 -10.64 18.53 -2.42
N LEU A 36 -11.70 18.08 -1.76
CA LEU A 36 -11.69 16.83 -0.98
C LEU A 36 -11.42 15.61 -1.86
N THR A 37 -12.05 15.51 -3.02
CA THR A 37 -11.85 14.38 -3.95
C THR A 37 -10.40 14.33 -4.43
N TRP A 38 -9.83 15.47 -4.81
CA TRP A 38 -8.42 15.57 -5.20
C TRP A 38 -7.47 15.24 -4.05
N PHE A 39 -7.78 15.68 -2.84
CA PHE A 39 -7.01 15.34 -1.64
C PHE A 39 -6.94 13.82 -1.44
N TYR A 40 -8.09 13.12 -1.46
CA TYR A 40 -8.13 11.68 -1.28
C TYR A 40 -7.48 10.91 -2.43
N LEU A 41 -7.64 11.38 -3.67
CA LEU A 41 -7.00 10.76 -4.84
C LEU A 41 -5.47 10.90 -4.78
N CYS A 42 -4.96 12.09 -4.49
CA CYS A 42 -3.53 12.30 -4.33
C CYS A 42 -2.97 11.49 -3.14
N SER A 43 -3.67 11.47 -2.01
CA SER A 43 -3.30 10.66 -0.84
C SER A 43 -3.25 9.17 -1.17
N PHE A 44 -4.22 8.66 -1.94
CA PHE A 44 -4.25 7.28 -2.41
C PHE A 44 -3.03 6.96 -3.28
N LEU A 45 -2.75 7.81 -4.28
CA LEU A 45 -1.63 7.59 -5.20
C LEU A 45 -0.27 7.65 -4.48
N VAL A 46 -0.11 8.55 -3.51
CA VAL A 46 1.09 8.61 -2.65
C VAL A 46 1.22 7.32 -1.84
N ALA A 47 0.14 6.88 -1.17
CA ALA A 47 0.18 5.66 -0.37
C ALA A 47 0.52 4.42 -1.23
N VAL A 48 -0.13 4.25 -2.38
CA VAL A 48 0.11 3.12 -3.28
C VAL A 48 1.54 3.13 -3.81
N SER A 49 2.06 4.28 -4.25
CA SER A 49 3.41 4.38 -4.80
C SER A 49 4.48 4.10 -3.75
N LEU A 50 4.34 4.64 -2.54
CA LEU A 50 5.25 4.37 -1.42
C LEU A 50 5.20 2.92 -0.97
N LEU A 51 4.01 2.34 -0.76
CA LEU A 51 3.86 0.94 -0.35
C LEU A 51 4.37 -0.02 -1.44
N THR A 52 4.18 0.32 -2.71
CA THR A 52 4.74 -0.46 -3.83
C THR A 52 6.26 -0.44 -3.78
N LEU A 53 6.86 0.75 -3.61
CA LEU A 53 8.31 0.92 -3.54
C LEU A 53 8.91 0.15 -2.37
N VAL A 54 8.35 0.34 -1.16
CA VAL A 54 8.80 -0.33 0.06
C VAL A 54 8.64 -1.84 -0.05
N GLY A 55 7.47 -2.33 -0.46
CA GLY A 55 7.21 -3.75 -0.61
C GLY A 55 8.10 -4.41 -1.67
N TYR A 56 8.37 -3.71 -2.77
CA TYR A 56 9.31 -4.15 -3.79
C TYR A 56 10.74 -4.23 -3.26
N LEU A 57 11.24 -3.20 -2.57
CA LEU A 57 12.60 -3.19 -2.01
C LEU A 57 12.81 -4.30 -0.97
N ILE A 58 11.84 -4.50 -0.07
CA ILE A 58 11.89 -5.58 0.94
C ILE A 58 12.02 -6.95 0.26
N ARG A 59 11.22 -7.22 -0.78
CA ARG A 59 11.25 -8.49 -1.50
C ARG A 59 12.51 -8.65 -2.35
N LEU A 60 12.98 -7.57 -2.96
CA LEU A 60 14.21 -7.57 -3.73
C LEU A 60 15.40 -7.95 -2.85
N TYR A 61 15.48 -7.37 -1.65
CA TYR A 61 16.51 -7.69 -0.68
C TYR A 61 16.42 -9.14 -0.18
N ARG A 62 15.21 -9.69 0.01
CA ARG A 62 15.03 -11.08 0.47
C ARG A 62 15.21 -12.14 -0.62
N SER A 63 15.09 -11.79 -1.90
CA SER A 63 15.10 -12.74 -3.02
C SER A 63 16.41 -12.80 -3.81
N ASN A 64 17.49 -12.18 -3.31
CA ASN A 64 18.80 -12.13 -3.96
C ASN A 64 18.73 -11.76 -5.47
N PHE A 65 17.79 -10.88 -5.84
CA PHE A 65 17.60 -10.40 -7.22
C PHE A 65 17.12 -11.42 -8.27
N GLU A 66 16.73 -12.64 -7.90
CA GLU A 66 16.33 -13.66 -8.88
C GLU A 66 14.91 -13.48 -9.42
N LEU A 67 13.97 -12.95 -8.61
CA LEU A 67 12.53 -12.92 -8.93
C LEU A 67 11.94 -11.49 -8.93
N VAL A 68 12.58 -10.59 -9.67
CA VAL A 68 12.25 -9.15 -9.73
C VAL A 68 10.80 -8.87 -10.16
N TYR A 69 10.35 -9.47 -11.26
CA TYR A 69 9.04 -9.19 -11.85
C TYR A 69 7.87 -9.71 -11.01
N ILE A 70 8.02 -10.92 -10.46
CA ILE A 70 7.00 -11.54 -9.60
C ILE A 70 6.87 -10.73 -8.31
N SER A 71 7.99 -10.32 -7.74
CA SER A 71 8.02 -9.47 -6.54
C SER A 71 7.30 -8.15 -6.76
N PHE A 72 7.54 -7.50 -7.91
CA PHE A 72 6.89 -6.24 -8.25
C PHE A 72 5.37 -6.35 -8.39
N ARG A 73 4.87 -7.32 -9.18
CA ARG A 73 3.42 -7.48 -9.41
C ARG A 73 2.66 -7.73 -8.10
N ILE A 74 3.24 -8.54 -7.21
CA ILE A 74 2.62 -8.81 -5.91
C ILE A 74 2.65 -7.56 -5.02
N SER A 75 3.76 -6.80 -5.01
CA SER A 75 3.85 -5.55 -4.26
C SER A 75 2.83 -4.51 -4.73
N VAL A 76 2.65 -4.33 -6.04
CA VAL A 76 1.63 -3.43 -6.59
C VAL A 76 0.23 -3.84 -6.12
N ARG A 77 -0.11 -5.14 -6.19
CA ARG A 77 -1.41 -5.62 -5.74
C ARG A 77 -1.64 -5.37 -4.25
N GLN A 78 -0.64 -5.65 -3.42
CA GLN A 78 -0.73 -5.40 -1.98
C GLN A 78 -0.84 -3.90 -1.67
N ALA A 79 -0.06 -3.08 -2.37
CA ALA A 79 -0.10 -1.63 -2.21
C ALA A 79 -1.44 -1.02 -2.63
N LEU A 80 -2.08 -1.52 -3.69
CA LEU A 80 -3.43 -1.09 -4.09
C LEU A 80 -4.47 -1.41 -3.00
N ILE A 81 -4.45 -2.64 -2.48
CA ILE A 81 -5.39 -3.05 -1.42
C ILE A 81 -5.15 -2.24 -0.14
N ALA A 82 -3.88 -2.12 0.28
CA ALA A 82 -3.51 -1.38 1.48
C ALA A 82 -3.79 0.13 1.34
N GLY A 83 -3.48 0.71 0.18
CA GLY A 83 -3.78 2.12 -0.12
C GLY A 83 -5.28 2.40 -0.11
N ALA A 84 -6.10 1.51 -0.68
CA ALA A 84 -7.56 1.66 -0.67
C ALA A 84 -8.11 1.58 0.76
N GLY A 85 -7.61 0.64 1.56
CA GLY A 85 -7.94 0.52 2.98
C GLY A 85 -7.55 1.78 3.78
N LEU A 86 -6.36 2.34 3.52
CA LEU A 86 -5.89 3.55 4.19
C LEU A 86 -6.76 4.76 3.85
N CYS A 87 -7.14 4.93 2.59
CA CYS A 87 -8.07 5.99 2.19
C CYS A 87 -9.46 5.82 2.81
N LEU A 88 -9.99 4.60 2.87
CA LEU A 88 -11.26 4.32 3.54
C LEU A 88 -11.20 4.68 5.02
N ILE A 89 -10.11 4.31 5.70
CA ILE A 89 -9.88 4.66 7.10
C ILE A 89 -9.83 6.18 7.30
N LEU A 90 -9.06 6.90 6.48
CA LEU A 90 -8.96 8.37 6.55
C LEU A 90 -10.32 9.03 6.30
N TYR A 91 -11.12 8.47 5.39
CA TYR A 91 -12.47 8.94 5.12
C TYR A 91 -13.41 8.72 6.32
N LEU A 92 -13.38 7.52 6.93
CA LEU A 92 -14.18 7.21 8.13
C LEU A 92 -13.75 8.06 9.34
N GLN A 93 -12.46 8.35 9.48
CA GLN A 93 -11.95 9.26 10.49
C GLN A 93 -12.43 10.70 10.27
N ALA A 94 -12.46 11.17 9.00
CA ALA A 94 -12.99 12.48 8.66
C ALA A 94 -14.48 12.62 8.99
N LEU A 95 -15.26 11.54 8.82
CA LEU A 95 -16.66 11.46 9.26
C LEU A 95 -16.84 11.33 10.77
N ARG A 96 -15.74 11.25 11.54
CA ARG A 96 -15.73 10.98 13.00
C ARG A 96 -16.44 9.68 13.38
N VAL A 97 -16.57 8.74 12.43
CA VAL A 97 -17.11 7.40 12.67
C VAL A 97 -16.07 6.53 13.37
N LEU A 98 -14.79 6.77 13.08
CA LEU A 98 -13.66 6.00 13.57
C LEU A 98 -12.88 6.80 14.62
N SER A 99 -12.71 6.24 15.81
CA SER A 99 -11.81 6.78 16.82
C SER A 99 -10.40 6.16 16.70
N ILE A 100 -9.38 6.80 17.30
CA ILE A 100 -8.01 6.28 17.33
C ILE A 100 -7.93 4.83 17.88
N PRO A 101 -8.64 4.44 18.96
CA PRO A 101 -8.60 3.04 19.42
C PRO A 101 -9.20 2.07 18.41
N ASP A 102 -10.24 2.46 17.65
CA ASP A 102 -10.81 1.62 16.59
C ASP A 102 -9.79 1.37 15.47
N LEU A 103 -8.99 2.39 15.14
CA LEU A 103 -7.89 2.26 14.17
C LEU A 103 -6.86 1.22 14.63
N ILE A 104 -6.44 1.29 15.90
CA ILE A 104 -5.49 0.34 16.48
C ILE A 104 -6.08 -1.07 16.45
N ALA A 105 -7.36 -1.23 16.80
CA ALA A 105 -8.04 -2.52 16.77
C ALA A 105 -8.08 -3.12 15.35
N ILE A 106 -8.36 -2.30 14.32
CA ILE A 106 -8.34 -2.72 12.92
C ILE A 106 -6.95 -3.19 12.49
N VAL A 107 -5.88 -2.46 12.86
CA VAL A 107 -4.50 -2.83 12.53
C VAL A 107 -4.11 -4.15 13.19
N ILE A 108 -4.44 -4.33 14.48
CA ILE A 108 -4.19 -5.58 15.21
C ILE A 108 -4.95 -6.74 14.55
N ALA A 109 -6.24 -6.55 14.25
CA ALA A 109 -7.06 -7.57 13.60
C ALA A 109 -6.49 -7.98 12.23
N ALA A 110 -6.09 -7.01 11.41
CA ALA A 110 -5.47 -7.27 10.11
C ALA A 110 -4.16 -8.09 10.26
N GLY A 111 -3.31 -7.74 11.22
CA GLY A 111 -2.09 -8.50 11.52
C GLY A 111 -2.38 -9.93 11.98
N LEU A 112 -3.37 -10.12 12.85
CA LEU A 112 -3.81 -11.45 13.30
C LEU A 112 -4.38 -12.29 12.15
N PHE A 113 -5.17 -11.69 11.26
CA PHE A 113 -5.67 -12.36 10.06
C PHE A 113 -4.52 -12.81 9.15
N GLU A 114 -3.54 -11.94 8.89
CA GLU A 114 -2.39 -12.31 8.06
C GLU A 114 -1.59 -13.46 8.68
N LEU A 115 -1.33 -13.43 9.99
CA LEU A 115 -0.69 -14.53 10.72
C LEU A 115 -1.50 -15.83 10.65
N PHE A 116 -2.82 -15.74 10.82
CA PHE A 116 -3.72 -16.89 10.73
C PHE A 116 -3.65 -17.55 9.35
N PHE A 117 -3.73 -16.78 8.27
CA PHE A 117 -3.62 -17.32 6.92
C PHE A 117 -2.22 -17.84 6.60
N HIS A 118 -1.17 -17.20 7.11
CA HIS A 118 0.20 -17.67 6.94
C HIS A 118 0.42 -19.04 7.59
N SER A 119 -0.09 -19.22 8.82
CA SER A 119 0.03 -20.49 9.55
C SER A 119 -0.67 -21.67 8.87
N ARG A 120 -1.81 -21.44 8.20
CA ARG A 120 -2.54 -22.49 7.47
C ARG A 120 -1.84 -22.94 6.19
N LYS A 121 -1.14 -22.04 5.50
CA LYS A 121 -0.33 -22.40 4.32
C LYS A 121 0.78 -23.39 4.65
N PHE A 122 1.37 -23.28 5.84
CA PHE A 122 2.43 -24.20 6.26
C PHE A 122 1.91 -25.62 6.53
N LYS A 123 0.63 -25.76 6.90
CA LYS A 123 0.01 -27.04 7.25
C LYS A 123 -0.45 -27.88 6.05
N GLN A 124 -0.42 -27.32 4.84
CA GLN A 124 -0.83 -28.01 3.60
C GLN A 124 0.33 -28.67 2.84
N TYR A 125 1.57 -28.53 3.30
CA TYR A 125 2.67 -29.35 2.82
C TYR A 125 2.77 -30.59 3.71
N PRO A 126 2.29 -31.77 3.29
CA PRO A 126 2.64 -32.99 3.99
C PRO A 126 4.17 -33.12 3.95
N LEU A 127 4.77 -33.13 5.13
CA LEU A 127 6.11 -33.67 5.35
C LEU A 127 6.06 -35.14 4.90
N GLY A 128 6.30 -35.43 3.63
CA GLY A 128 6.23 -36.79 3.12
C GLY A 128 5.83 -36.89 1.66
N SER A 129 6.79 -36.71 0.78
CA SER A 129 7.01 -37.69 -0.28
C SER A 129 8.51 -37.81 -0.47
N GLU A 130 9.17 -38.41 0.53
CA GLU A 130 10.33 -39.25 0.23
C GLU A 130 9.82 -40.39 -0.65
N GLN A 131 10.01 -40.27 -1.97
CA GLN A 131 10.22 -41.38 -2.91
C GLN A 131 11.14 -40.88 -4.03
#